data_AF-A0A843LB73-F1
#
_entry.id   AF-A0A843LB73-F1
#
_cell.length_a   1.000
_cell.length_b   1.000
_cell.length_c   1.000
_cell.angle_alpha   90.00
_cell.angle_beta   90.00
_cell.angle_gamma   90.00
#
_symmetry.space_group_name_H-M   'P 1'
#
loop_
_entity.id
_entity.type
_entity.pdbx_description
1 polymer ?
#
loop_
_entity_poly.entity_id
_entity_poly.type
_entity_poly.pdbx_seq_one_letter_code
_entity_poly.pdbx_strand_id
1 'polypeptide(L)'
;MITIEIREKDLRELARTEVKNLPGSLFAGTSPLLRPFMKNLEELLPAENRGRGSSYILSALHSHIDSVRSDGGMISVKSGQTEVTIHREELGKLMDERYPTADHQRLNLPGLLFLQSGPALQTACAAILRRTHRLTIPEGRRTMRYIFHLGVTAISADKEKIVVSFDPERLPRRADGSSVLEG
;
A
#
# COMPACT_ATOMS: atom_id res chain seq x y z
N MET A 1 -18.33 0.67 -1.21
CA MET A 1 -17.10 0.21 -0.52
C MET A 1 -17.10 -1.29 -0.31
N ILE A 2 -16.03 -1.96 -0.73
CA ILE A 2 -15.75 -3.38 -0.61
C ILE A 2 -14.55 -3.54 0.34
N THR A 3 -14.58 -4.56 1.19
CA THR A 3 -13.45 -4.90 2.05
C THR A 3 -13.02 -6.32 1.77
N ILE A 4 -11.72 -6.51 1.54
CA ILE A 4 -11.12 -7.83 1.37
C ILE A 4 -10.12 -8.08 2.49
N GLU A 5 -10.02 -9.35 2.88
CA GLU A 5 -9.04 -9.84 3.83
C GLU A 5 -8.05 -10.75 3.10
N ILE A 6 -6.76 -10.57 3.37
CA ILE A 6 -5.66 -11.31 2.78
C ILE A 6 -4.83 -11.89 3.91
N ARG A 7 -4.72 -13.21 3.95
CA ARG A 7 -3.87 -13.96 4.89
C ARG A 7 -2.67 -14.53 4.16
N GLU A 8 -1.70 -15.05 4.91
CA GLU A 8 -0.51 -15.69 4.35
C GLU A 8 -0.84 -16.80 3.33
N LYS A 9 -1.86 -17.62 3.64
CA LYS A 9 -2.32 -18.68 2.72
C LYS A 9 -2.76 -18.13 1.36
N ASP A 10 -3.37 -16.95 1.32
CA ASP A 10 -3.87 -16.35 0.09
C ASP A 10 -2.70 -15.88 -0.78
N LEU A 11 -1.64 -15.35 -0.17
CA LEU A 11 -0.41 -14.99 -0.88
C LEU A 11 0.29 -16.22 -1.45
N ARG A 12 0.32 -17.32 -0.70
CA ARG A 12 0.88 -18.60 -1.16
C ARG A 12 0.06 -19.22 -2.28
N GLU A 13 -1.26 -19.26 -2.16
CA GLU A 13 -2.15 -19.95 -3.10
C GLU A 13 -2.41 -19.13 -4.36
N LEU A 14 -2.63 -17.81 -4.22
CA LEU A 14 -3.03 -16.93 -5.33
C LEU A 14 -1.83 -16.29 -6.03
N ALA A 15 -0.72 -16.09 -5.31
CA ALA A 15 0.46 -15.43 -5.84
C ALA A 15 1.75 -16.27 -5.75
N ARG A 16 1.66 -17.53 -5.29
CA ARG A 16 2.80 -18.48 -5.21
C ARG A 16 4.00 -17.90 -4.48
N THR A 17 3.74 -17.10 -3.45
CA THR A 17 4.78 -16.38 -2.70
C THR A 17 4.62 -16.66 -1.21
N GLU A 18 5.71 -17.07 -0.56
CA GLU A 18 5.78 -17.18 0.89
C GLU A 18 6.18 -15.83 1.51
N VAL A 19 5.44 -15.40 2.53
CA VAL A 19 5.66 -14.12 3.20
C VAL A 19 5.81 -14.37 4.69
N LYS A 20 7.01 -14.12 5.21
CA LYS A 20 7.34 -14.31 6.63
C LYS A 20 6.74 -13.22 7.54
N ASN A 21 6.44 -12.05 6.98
CA ASN A 21 5.91 -10.91 7.72
C ASN A 21 4.87 -10.19 6.87
N LEU A 22 3.58 -10.37 7.20
CA LEU A 22 2.46 -9.82 6.42
C LEU A 22 2.50 -8.29 6.32
N PRO A 23 2.60 -7.51 7.42
CA PRO A 23 2.74 -6.05 7.35
C PRO A 23 3.97 -5.62 6.55
N GLY A 24 5.07 -6.36 6.69
CA GLY A 24 6.31 -6.12 5.95
C GLY A 24 6.15 -6.19 4.42
N SER A 25 5.20 -6.98 3.92
CA SER A 25 4.94 -7.10 2.47
C SER A 25 4.47 -5.80 1.81
N LEU A 26 4.02 -4.81 2.59
CA LEU A 26 3.71 -3.46 2.12
C LEU A 26 4.96 -2.62 1.79
N PHE A 27 6.15 -3.06 2.21
CA PHE A 27 7.43 -2.38 2.02
C PHE A 27 8.38 -3.14 1.08
N ALA A 28 7.87 -4.03 0.24
CA ALA A 28 8.68 -4.83 -0.68
C ALA A 28 9.18 -4.07 -1.93
N GLY A 29 8.65 -2.87 -2.21
CA GLY A 29 9.04 -2.02 -3.33
C GLY A 29 9.86 -0.78 -2.95
N THR A 30 10.61 -0.24 -3.90
CA THR A 30 11.30 1.05 -3.76
C THR A 30 10.37 2.19 -4.16
N SER A 31 9.77 2.85 -3.17
CA SER A 31 8.95 4.05 -3.40
C SER A 31 9.80 5.31 -3.48
N PRO A 32 9.61 6.15 -4.51
CA PRO A 32 10.03 7.55 -4.41
C PRO A 32 9.31 8.32 -3.29
N LEU A 33 8.12 7.90 -2.87
CA LEU A 33 7.23 8.67 -1.99
C LEU A 33 7.46 8.41 -0.50
N LEU A 34 7.86 7.20 -0.12
CA LEU A 34 8.30 6.92 1.24
C LEU A 34 9.77 7.31 1.46
N ARG A 35 10.55 7.45 0.37
CA ARG A 35 11.98 7.83 0.44
C ARG A 35 12.28 9.04 1.34
N PRO A 36 11.47 10.12 1.34
CA PRO A 36 11.69 11.27 2.20
C PRO A 36 11.50 10.97 3.69
N PHE A 37 10.68 9.97 4.03
CA PHE A 37 10.36 9.54 5.39
C PHE A 37 11.23 8.38 5.88
N MET A 38 12.26 7.98 5.11
CA MET A 38 13.11 6.84 5.46
C MET A 38 13.83 7.05 6.80
N LYS A 39 14.23 8.28 7.14
CA LYS A 39 14.81 8.58 8.45
C LYS A 39 13.83 8.34 9.60
N ASN A 40 12.57 8.74 9.43
CA ASN A 40 11.55 8.51 10.46
C ASN A 40 11.29 7.00 10.58
N LEU A 41 11.13 6.30 9.45
CA LEU A 41 10.90 4.85 9.43
C LEU A 41 12.09 4.03 9.97
N GLU A 42 13.31 4.56 9.92
CA GLU A 42 14.50 3.92 10.50
C GLU A 42 14.42 3.80 12.02
N GLU A 43 13.65 4.66 12.70
CA GLU A 43 13.44 4.58 14.15
C GLU A 43 12.73 3.28 14.57
N LEU A 44 11.98 2.66 13.66
CA LEU A 44 11.28 1.39 13.85
C LEU A 44 12.24 0.18 13.85
N LEU A 45 13.49 0.38 13.42
CA LEU A 45 14.47 -0.68 13.30
C LEU A 45 15.34 -0.80 14.57
N PRO A 46 15.85 -2.01 14.87
CA PRO A 46 16.88 -2.22 15.89
C PRO A 46 18.08 -1.28 15.69
N ALA A 47 18.75 -0.90 16.78
CA ALA A 47 19.85 0.06 16.74
C ALA A 47 20.98 -0.36 15.80
N GLU A 48 21.30 -1.66 15.71
CA GLU A 48 22.33 -2.19 14.81
C GLU A 48 22.02 -2.01 13.31
N ASN A 49 20.75 -1.78 12.96
CA ASN A 49 20.25 -1.68 11.59
C ASN A 49 20.11 -0.24 11.10
N ARG A 50 20.36 0.75 11.97
CA ARG A 50 20.29 2.18 11.66
C ARG A 50 21.59 2.68 11.00
N GLY A 51 21.51 3.77 10.24
CA GLY A 51 22.60 4.41 9.52
C GLY A 51 23.02 3.70 8.21
N ARG A 52 22.33 2.64 7.80
CA ARG A 52 22.75 1.77 6.66
C ARG A 52 22.18 2.18 5.31
N GLY A 53 21.44 3.29 5.25
CA GLY A 53 20.90 3.90 4.03
C GLY A 53 19.52 3.37 3.62
N SER A 54 18.85 4.11 2.73
CA SER A 54 17.42 3.91 2.42
C SER A 54 17.06 2.53 1.86
N SER A 55 17.90 1.95 1.00
CA SER A 55 17.65 0.61 0.45
C SER A 55 17.70 -0.48 1.52
N TYR A 56 18.62 -0.34 2.49
CA TYR A 56 18.71 -1.24 3.62
C TYR A 56 17.51 -1.09 4.55
N ILE A 57 17.11 0.15 4.84
CA ILE A 57 15.93 0.45 5.68
C ILE A 57 14.68 -0.23 5.10
N LEU A 58 14.39 -0.08 3.80
CA LEU A 58 13.24 -0.73 3.16
C LEU A 58 13.26 -2.25 3.30
N SER A 59 14.43 -2.86 3.07
CA SER A 59 14.61 -4.31 3.24
C SER A 59 14.41 -4.75 4.70
N ALA A 60 14.91 -3.98 5.66
CA ALA A 60 14.76 -4.26 7.08
C ALA A 60 13.31 -4.10 7.56
N LEU A 61 12.59 -3.07 7.08
CA LEU A 61 11.16 -2.87 7.35
C LEU A 61 10.35 -4.11 6.95
N HIS A 62 10.71 -4.77 5.84
CA HIS A 62 10.06 -6.01 5.44
C HIS A 62 10.06 -7.09 6.54
N SER A 63 11.03 -7.08 7.46
CA SER A 63 11.17 -8.11 8.50
C SER A 63 10.73 -7.67 9.91
N HIS A 64 10.69 -6.36 10.19
CA HIS A 64 10.55 -5.86 11.56
C HIS A 64 9.22 -5.18 11.89
N ILE A 65 8.36 -4.94 10.90
CA ILE A 65 7.08 -4.25 11.15
C ILE A 65 6.03 -5.17 11.74
N ASP A 66 5.40 -4.73 12.83
CA ASP A 66 4.33 -5.45 13.53
C ASP A 66 2.94 -5.09 12.99
N SER A 67 2.72 -3.84 12.60
CA SER A 67 1.45 -3.42 12.00
C SER A 67 1.58 -2.16 11.15
N VAL A 68 0.65 -2.01 10.21
CA VAL A 68 0.54 -0.84 9.34
C VAL A 68 -0.91 -0.43 9.25
N ARG A 69 -1.19 0.86 9.35
CA ARG A 69 -2.52 1.44 9.10
C ARG A 69 -2.39 2.61 8.16
N SER A 70 -3.27 2.70 7.18
CA SER A 70 -3.33 3.85 6.30
C SER A 70 -4.77 4.15 5.89
N ASP A 71 -5.10 5.43 5.89
CA ASP A 71 -6.37 5.98 5.42
C ASP A 71 -6.10 7.25 4.59
N GLY A 72 -7.15 8.00 4.24
CA GLY A 72 -7.01 9.22 3.44
C GLY A 72 -6.23 10.36 4.11
N GLY A 73 -5.94 10.27 5.41
CA GLY A 73 -5.27 11.30 6.21
C GLY A 73 -3.86 10.94 6.65
N MET A 74 -3.54 9.65 6.83
CA MET A 74 -2.23 9.22 7.34
C MET A 74 -1.75 7.83 6.90
N ILE A 75 -0.48 7.57 7.13
CA ILE A 75 0.15 6.25 7.20
C ILE A 75 0.80 6.12 8.59
N SER A 76 0.39 5.13 9.38
CA SER A 76 1.00 4.74 10.65
C SER A 76 1.67 3.38 10.50
N VAL A 77 2.90 3.26 11.00
CA VAL A 77 3.72 2.04 10.96
C VAL A 77 4.27 1.80 12.35
N LYS A 78 4.07 0.59 12.88
CA LYS A 78 4.46 0.23 14.24
C LYS A 78 5.42 -0.96 14.28
N SER A 79 6.41 -0.87 15.16
CA SER A 79 7.38 -1.92 15.50
C SER A 79 7.67 -1.84 17.01
N GLY A 80 7.34 -2.88 17.76
CA GLY A 80 7.43 -2.89 19.22
C GLY A 80 6.63 -1.76 19.87
N GLN A 81 7.32 -0.92 20.63
CA GLN A 81 6.74 0.26 21.30
C GLN A 81 6.84 1.54 20.45
N THR A 82 7.47 1.48 19.28
CA THR A 82 7.71 2.63 18.41
C THR A 82 6.64 2.67 17.32
N GLU A 83 6.05 3.85 17.10
CA GLU A 83 5.10 4.12 16.03
C GLU A 83 5.54 5.38 15.28
N VAL A 84 5.60 5.28 13.96
CA VAL A 84 5.90 6.40 13.07
C VAL A 84 4.65 6.70 12.28
N THR A 85 4.21 7.95 12.33
CA THR A 85 3.04 8.43 11.59
C THR A 85 3.47 9.48 10.58
N ILE A 86 3.02 9.30 9.33
CA ILE A 86 3.22 10.23 8.22
C ILE A 86 1.85 10.80 7.88
N HIS A 87 1.67 12.10 8.07
CA HIS A 87 0.42 12.77 7.74
C HIS A 87 0.39 13.19 6.27
N ARG A 88 -0.82 13.21 5.69
CA ARG A 88 -1.03 13.68 4.31
C ARG A 88 -0.49 15.08 4.07
N GLU A 89 -0.70 15.98 5.03
CA GLU A 89 -0.25 17.37 4.92
C GLU A 89 1.28 17.49 4.87
N GLU A 90 1.99 16.65 5.63
CA GLU A 90 3.45 16.59 5.64
C GLU A 90 3.98 16.08 4.29
N LEU A 91 3.38 15.00 3.76
CA LEU A 91 3.71 14.52 2.42
C LEU A 91 3.36 15.55 1.33
N GLY A 92 2.24 16.26 1.49
CA GLY A 92 1.80 17.29 0.56
C GLY A 92 2.82 18.43 0.45
N LYS A 93 3.23 19.00 1.57
CA LYS A 93 4.28 20.05 1.63
C LYS A 93 5.58 19.60 0.98
N LEU A 94 6.01 18.36 1.27
CA LEU A 94 7.25 17.83 0.72
C LEU A 94 7.16 17.62 -0.81
N MET A 95 5.98 17.22 -1.30
CA MET A 95 5.73 17.10 -2.73
C MET A 95 5.62 18.46 -3.41
N ASP A 96 5.05 19.48 -2.78
CA ASP A 96 5.04 20.85 -3.28
C ASP A 96 6.46 21.40 -3.48
N GLU A 97 7.33 21.20 -2.49
CA GLU A 97 8.72 21.67 -2.54
C GLU A 97 9.52 21.00 -3.65
N ARG A 98 9.27 19.69 -3.90
CA ARG A 98 10.04 18.90 -4.87
C ARG A 98 9.43 18.86 -6.27
N TYR A 99 8.11 18.94 -6.35
CA TYR A 99 7.29 18.74 -7.54
C TYR A 99 6.11 19.73 -7.57
N PRO A 100 6.38 21.04 -7.68
CA PRO A 100 5.37 22.10 -7.52
C PRO A 100 4.25 22.07 -8.58
N THR A 101 4.43 21.34 -9.68
CA THR A 101 3.43 21.18 -10.75
C THR A 101 2.55 19.93 -10.60
N ALA A 102 2.83 19.08 -9.60
CA ALA A 102 2.02 17.89 -9.33
C ALA A 102 0.81 18.27 -8.47
N ASP A 103 -0.40 17.86 -8.88
CA ASP A 103 -1.64 18.01 -8.10
C ASP A 103 -1.68 17.01 -6.93
N HIS A 104 -0.72 17.17 -6.02
CA HIS A 104 -0.48 16.32 -4.85
C HIS A 104 -1.59 16.49 -3.78
N GLN A 105 -2.45 17.48 -3.93
CA GLN A 105 -3.67 17.63 -3.13
C GLN A 105 -4.60 16.41 -3.32
N ARG A 106 -4.41 15.61 -4.37
CA ARG A 106 -5.19 14.39 -4.66
C ARG A 106 -4.50 13.10 -4.25
N LEU A 107 -3.39 13.16 -3.48
CA LEU A 107 -2.66 11.96 -3.06
C LEU A 107 -3.56 11.00 -2.28
N ASN A 108 -3.77 9.82 -2.83
CA ASN A 108 -4.45 8.72 -2.15
C ASN A 108 -3.44 7.88 -1.37
N LEU A 109 -3.15 8.23 -0.11
CA LEU A 109 -2.12 7.58 0.69
C LEU A 109 -2.23 6.04 0.76
N PRO A 110 -3.42 5.46 0.99
CA PRO A 110 -3.58 4.00 1.04
C PRO A 110 -3.29 3.37 -0.32
N GLY A 111 -3.75 4.01 -1.40
CA GLY A 111 -3.41 3.59 -2.76
C GLY A 111 -1.91 3.66 -3.03
N LEU A 112 -1.22 4.70 -2.56
CA LEU A 112 0.24 4.84 -2.72
C LEU A 112 1.01 3.79 -1.93
N LEU A 113 0.59 3.50 -0.71
CA LEU A 113 1.15 2.43 0.12
C LEU A 113 0.90 1.06 -0.54
N PHE A 114 -0.30 0.82 -1.07
CA PHE A 114 -0.59 -0.37 -1.85
C PHE A 114 0.33 -0.50 -3.08
N LEU A 115 0.63 0.59 -3.76
CA LEU A 115 1.58 0.58 -4.88
C LEU A 115 3.00 0.20 -4.47
N GLN A 116 3.36 0.38 -3.19
CA GLN A 116 4.65 -0.06 -2.63
C GLN A 116 4.67 -1.53 -2.28
N SER A 117 3.49 -2.12 -2.06
CA SER A 117 3.40 -3.53 -1.74
C SER A 117 3.98 -4.40 -2.85
N GLY A 118 4.40 -5.59 -2.45
CA GLY A 118 4.96 -6.57 -3.37
C GLY A 118 3.94 -6.98 -4.46
N PRO A 119 4.42 -7.40 -5.64
CA PRO A 119 3.55 -7.91 -6.72
C PRO A 119 2.61 -9.04 -6.26
N ALA A 120 3.03 -9.83 -5.27
CA ALA A 120 2.23 -10.90 -4.69
C ALA A 120 0.96 -10.38 -4.02
N LEU A 121 1.06 -9.31 -3.22
CA LEU A 121 -0.10 -8.71 -2.56
C LEU A 121 -1.07 -8.11 -3.58
N GLN A 122 -0.52 -7.41 -4.59
CA GLN A 122 -1.31 -6.83 -5.68
C GLN A 122 -2.08 -7.91 -6.46
N THR A 123 -1.43 -9.04 -6.74
CA THR A 123 -2.01 -10.18 -7.46
C THR A 123 -3.10 -10.87 -6.63
N ALA A 124 -2.84 -11.15 -5.35
CA ALA A 124 -3.81 -11.78 -4.46
C ALA A 124 -5.05 -10.90 -4.28
N CYS A 125 -4.86 -9.59 -4.08
CA CYS A 125 -5.94 -8.61 -3.98
C CYS A 125 -6.82 -8.61 -5.24
N ALA A 126 -6.22 -8.51 -6.43
CA ALA A 126 -6.97 -8.56 -7.70
C ALA A 126 -7.72 -9.88 -7.88
N ALA A 127 -7.10 -11.01 -7.52
CA ALA A 127 -7.74 -12.33 -7.59
C ALA A 127 -8.95 -12.44 -6.66
N ILE A 128 -8.86 -11.95 -5.42
CA ILE A 128 -9.97 -11.96 -4.45
C ILE A 128 -11.10 -11.05 -4.93
N LEU A 129 -10.81 -9.83 -5.40
CA LEU A 129 -11.82 -8.92 -5.94
C LEU A 129 -12.57 -9.52 -7.13
N ARG A 130 -11.88 -10.21 -8.04
CA ARG A 130 -12.51 -10.93 -9.16
C ARG A 130 -13.41 -12.05 -8.67
N ARG A 131 -12.92 -12.91 -7.77
CA ARG A 131 -13.62 -14.13 -7.33
C ARG A 131 -14.81 -13.84 -6.42
N THR A 132 -14.62 -12.98 -5.42
CA THR A 132 -15.60 -12.76 -4.36
C THR A 132 -16.58 -11.64 -4.71
N HIS A 133 -16.12 -10.63 -5.44
CA HIS A 133 -16.93 -9.43 -5.74
C HIS A 133 -17.26 -9.27 -7.22
N ARG A 134 -16.89 -10.26 -8.06
CA ARG A 134 -17.18 -10.28 -9.51
C ARG A 134 -16.72 -9.02 -10.26
N LEU A 135 -15.67 -8.36 -9.77
CA LEU A 135 -15.10 -7.20 -10.44
C LEU A 135 -14.17 -7.61 -11.57
N THR A 136 -14.32 -7.01 -12.74
CA THR A 136 -13.44 -7.20 -13.89
C THR A 136 -12.20 -6.33 -13.74
N ILE A 137 -11.26 -6.74 -12.88
CA ILE A 137 -9.96 -6.08 -12.77
C ILE A 137 -9.11 -6.45 -13.99
N PRO A 138 -8.71 -5.52 -14.87
CA PRO A 138 -7.92 -5.82 -16.06
C PRO A 138 -6.58 -6.46 -15.74
N GLU A 139 -6.09 -7.29 -16.66
CA GLU A 139 -4.72 -7.79 -16.63
C GLU A 139 -3.78 -6.71 -17.18
N GLY A 140 -2.66 -6.49 -16.50
CA GLY A 140 -1.69 -5.44 -16.87
C GLY A 140 -1.23 -4.62 -15.67
N ARG A 141 0.08 -4.62 -15.42
CA ARG A 141 0.68 -3.99 -14.24
C ARG A 141 0.36 -2.50 -14.13
N ARG A 142 0.41 -1.74 -15.24
CA ARG A 142 0.16 -0.29 -15.21
C ARG A 142 -1.29 0.04 -14.88
N THR A 143 -2.23 -0.63 -15.53
CA THR A 143 -3.67 -0.44 -15.32
C THR A 143 -4.09 -0.84 -13.91
N MET A 144 -3.61 -1.99 -13.44
CA MET A 144 -3.87 -2.46 -12.08
C MET A 144 -3.35 -1.48 -11.02
N ARG A 145 -2.13 -0.96 -11.21
CA ARG A 145 -1.57 0.08 -10.33
C ARG A 145 -2.44 1.32 -10.30
N TYR A 146 -2.91 1.80 -11.46
CA TYR A 146 -3.81 2.95 -11.52
C TYR A 146 -5.14 2.69 -10.77
N ILE A 147 -5.76 1.53 -11.00
CA ILE A 147 -7.02 1.12 -10.34
C ILE A 147 -6.84 1.10 -8.83
N PHE A 148 -5.81 0.44 -8.31
CA PHE A 148 -5.60 0.37 -6.86
C PHE A 148 -5.17 1.70 -6.27
N HIS A 149 -4.39 2.50 -7.00
CA HIS A 149 -4.02 3.82 -6.55
C HIS A 149 -5.24 4.73 -6.39
N LEU A 150 -6.30 4.58 -7.17
CA LEU A 150 -7.52 5.36 -7.01
C LEU A 150 -8.54 4.71 -6.07
N GLY A 151 -8.73 3.40 -6.19
CA GLY A 151 -9.80 2.68 -5.53
C GLY A 151 -9.51 2.32 -4.07
N VAL A 152 -8.25 2.12 -3.66
CA VAL A 152 -7.95 1.73 -2.27
C VAL A 152 -8.18 2.93 -1.34
N THR A 153 -9.08 2.79 -0.37
CA THR A 153 -9.47 3.86 0.58
C THR A 153 -8.86 3.70 1.96
N ALA A 154 -8.48 2.48 2.33
CA ALA A 154 -7.79 2.19 3.58
C ALA A 154 -7.02 0.86 3.51
N ILE A 155 -5.97 0.74 4.32
CA ILE A 155 -5.22 -0.49 4.55
C ILE A 155 -5.01 -0.65 6.05
N SER A 156 -5.22 -1.86 6.57
CA SER A 156 -4.74 -2.26 7.88
C SER A 156 -4.02 -3.59 7.75
N ALA A 157 -2.85 -3.73 8.35
CA ALA A 157 -2.09 -4.97 8.35
C ALA A 157 -1.56 -5.25 9.75
N ASP A 158 -1.66 -6.50 10.16
CA ASP A 158 -1.03 -7.07 11.35
C ASP A 158 -0.46 -8.46 11.01
N LYS A 159 0.01 -9.19 12.03
CA LYS A 159 0.63 -10.52 11.85
C LYS A 159 -0.33 -11.58 11.32
N GLU A 160 -1.64 -11.40 11.45
CA GLU A 160 -2.64 -12.37 11.04
C GLU A 160 -3.14 -12.10 9.62
N LYS A 161 -3.30 -10.83 9.26
CA LYS A 161 -3.97 -10.43 8.02
C LYS A 161 -3.64 -9.03 7.53
N ILE A 162 -3.94 -8.82 6.25
CA ILE A 162 -4.02 -7.52 5.59
C ILE A 162 -5.46 -7.30 5.17
N VAL A 163 -6.06 -6.21 5.62
CA VAL A 163 -7.38 -5.74 5.24
C VAL A 163 -7.24 -4.58 4.29
N VAL A 164 -7.84 -4.68 3.12
CA VAL A 164 -7.86 -3.63 2.10
C VAL A 164 -9.29 -3.18 1.87
N SER A 165 -9.55 -1.89 2.10
CA SER A 165 -10.81 -1.26 1.72
C SER A 165 -10.66 -0.68 0.32
N PHE A 166 -11.56 -1.07 -0.58
CA PHE A 166 -11.57 -0.71 -1.99
C PHE A 166 -12.92 -0.12 -2.36
N ASP A 167 -12.93 1.01 -3.05
CA ASP A 167 -14.15 1.67 -3.50
C ASP A 167 -14.15 1.84 -5.02
N PRO A 168 -14.90 0.98 -5.76
CA PRO A 168 -15.00 1.05 -7.21
C PRO A 168 -15.54 2.41 -7.70
N GLU A 169 -16.35 3.07 -6.89
CA GLU A 169 -16.98 4.35 -7.16
C GLU A 169 -15.97 5.50 -7.32
N ARG A 170 -14.74 5.34 -6.81
CA ARG A 170 -13.66 6.31 -6.98
C ARG A 170 -12.98 6.22 -8.34
N LEU A 171 -13.28 5.18 -9.12
CA LEU A 171 -12.69 5.00 -10.45
C LEU A 171 -13.45 5.86 -11.47
N PRO A 172 -12.77 6.27 -12.56
CA PRO A 172 -13.46 6.88 -13.68
C PRO A 172 -14.60 5.98 -14.17
N ARG A 173 -15.75 6.58 -14.52
CA ARG A 173 -16.86 5.88 -15.17
C ARG A 173 -16.66 5.89 -16.68
N ARG A 174 -17.27 4.92 -17.36
CA ARG A 174 -17.38 4.93 -18.82
C ARG A 174 -18.30 6.09 -19.26
N ALA A 175 -18.30 6.37 -20.57
CA ALA A 175 -19.11 7.46 -21.13
C ALA A 175 -20.62 7.26 -20.90
N ASP A 176 -21.07 6.01 -20.81
CA ASP A 176 -22.45 5.63 -20.48
C ASP A 176 -22.77 5.68 -18.97
N GLY A 177 -21.79 6.07 -18.14
CA GLY A 177 -21.92 6.14 -16.69
C GLY A 177 -21.68 4.80 -15.98
N SER A 178 -21.45 3.68 -16.68
CA SER A 178 -21.17 2.38 -16.06
C SER A 178 -19.77 2.34 -15.41
N SER A 179 -19.57 1.41 -14.49
CA SER A 179 -18.26 1.22 -13.84
C SER A 179 -17.26 0.63 -14.83
N VAL A 180 -16.02 1.11 -14.82
CA VAL A 180 -14.93 0.52 -15.63
C VAL A 180 -14.58 -0.91 -15.20
N LEU A 181 -15.06 -1.36 -14.04
CA LEU A 181 -14.87 -2.71 -13.52
C LEU A 181 -16.10 -3.63 -13.71
N GLU A 182 -17.19 -3.10 -14.25
CA GLU A 182 -18.33 -3.93 -14.69
C GLU A 182 -17.98 -4.54 -16.05
N GLY A 183 -18.07 -5.85 -16.16
CA GLY A 183 -17.93 -6.61 -17.40
C GLY A 183 -19.18 -7.42 -17.66
#